data_AF-A0A935D7Q4-F1
#
_entry.id   AF-A0A935D7Q4-F1
#
_cell.length_a   1.000
_cell.length_b   1.000
_cell.length_c   1.000
_cell.angle_alpha   90.00
_cell.angle_beta   90.00
_cell.angle_gamma   90.00
#
_symmetry.space_group_name_H-M   'P 1'
#
loop_
_entity.id
_entity.type
_entity.pdbx_description
1 polymer ?
#
loop_
_entity_poly.entity_id
_entity_poly.type
_entity_poly.pdbx_seq_one_letter_code
_entity_poly.pdbx_strand_id
1 'polypeptide(L)'
;MKHIYIFILATLFSTGAIAQVCSGGPGANYIPITENATISTFGNYWVCEGLTVEFTTTAFVQVEDGCTITVSGGVPGSNFTVKSNGLVILNSPNHIVSFDSTNTTVIDNTGNNYPYPCGEMAWSYANAPAGGCAAPTSVTEEAVQLQLNIFPNPANDQLGLRSVDRIILVRIIDLSGREVLRSPLVGGLIDVSTVPPGAYLAMVRNANGERAERVVIYR
;
A
#
# COMPACT_ATOMS: atom_id res chain seq x y z
N MET A 1 60.96 36.34 40.38
CA MET A 1 59.59 35.92 40.78
C MET A 1 58.97 35.20 39.59
N LYS A 2 58.46 33.98 39.82
CA LYS A 2 58.12 32.97 38.79
C LYS A 2 56.85 33.35 38.01
N HIS A 3 56.90 33.14 36.70
CA HIS A 3 55.79 33.25 35.75
C HIS A 3 54.71 32.18 36.00
N ILE A 4 53.44 32.57 35.93
CA ILE A 4 52.31 31.64 35.80
C ILE A 4 51.49 32.13 34.60
N TYR A 5 51.58 31.38 33.49
CA TYR A 5 50.71 31.50 32.33
C TYR A 5 49.49 30.61 32.57
N ILE A 6 48.30 31.20 32.61
CA ILE A 6 47.04 30.46 32.68
C ILE A 6 46.64 30.10 31.24
N PHE A 7 46.86 28.84 30.87
CA PHE A 7 46.32 28.25 29.63
C PHE A 7 44.83 27.97 29.85
N ILE A 8 43.96 28.74 29.21
CA ILE A 8 42.53 28.43 29.11
C ILE A 8 42.40 27.36 28.02
N LEU A 9 42.26 26.10 28.42
CA LEU A 9 41.94 24.99 27.53
C LEU A 9 40.45 25.10 27.17
N ALA A 10 40.14 25.68 26.00
CA ALA A 10 38.80 25.63 25.45
C ALA A 10 38.51 24.18 25.03
N THR A 11 37.78 23.44 25.87
CA THR A 11 37.20 22.16 25.49
C THR A 11 36.13 22.42 24.44
N LEU A 12 36.47 22.17 23.18
CA LEU A 12 35.52 21.97 22.10
C LEU A 12 34.63 20.79 22.49
N PHE A 13 33.44 21.08 23.03
CA PHE A 13 32.35 20.12 23.01
C PHE A 13 31.95 19.97 21.55
N SER A 14 32.45 18.94 20.89
CA SER A 14 31.84 18.47 19.66
C SER A 14 30.42 18.05 20.04
N THR A 15 29.43 18.88 19.72
CA THR A 15 28.03 18.48 19.67
C THR A 15 27.89 17.51 18.50
N GLY A 16 28.36 16.27 18.70
CA GLY A 16 27.86 15.16 17.90
C GLY A 16 26.38 15.09 18.20
N ALA A 17 25.54 15.52 17.26
CA ALA A 17 24.11 15.23 17.33
C ALA A 17 24.00 13.71 17.32
N ILE A 18 23.85 13.11 18.51
CA ILE A 18 23.48 11.71 18.60
C ILE A 18 22.08 11.65 18.00
N ALA A 19 21.93 10.97 16.88
CA ALA A 19 20.63 10.71 16.29
C ALA A 19 19.76 10.05 17.38
N GLN A 20 18.65 10.70 17.74
CA GLN A 20 17.73 10.16 18.73
C GLN A 20 17.14 8.86 18.16
N VAL A 21 17.39 7.75 18.86
CA VAL A 21 16.77 6.46 18.55
C VAL A 21 15.43 6.42 19.27
N CYS A 22 14.36 6.31 18.51
CA CYS A 22 13.01 6.13 19.05
C CYS A 22 12.61 4.67 18.89
N SER A 23 11.86 4.15 19.86
CA SER A 23 11.34 2.79 19.80
C SER A 23 9.84 2.79 19.58
N GLY A 24 9.37 1.99 18.64
CA GLY A 24 7.96 1.77 18.36
C GLY A 24 7.62 0.29 18.33
N GLY A 25 6.33 -0.03 18.31
CA GLY A 25 5.85 -1.40 18.24
C GLY A 25 4.51 -1.60 18.91
N PRO A 26 3.55 -2.28 18.26
CA PRO A 26 2.27 -2.59 18.87
C PRO A 26 2.45 -3.61 20.02
N GLY A 27 1.86 -3.29 21.17
CA GLY A 27 1.67 -4.25 22.25
C GLY A 27 0.41 -5.11 22.04
N ALA A 28 0.23 -6.13 22.87
CA ALA A 28 -0.86 -7.11 22.70
C ALA A 28 -2.26 -6.50 22.87
N ASN A 29 -2.35 -5.34 23.50
CA ASN A 29 -3.56 -4.58 23.76
C ASN A 29 -3.89 -3.53 22.68
N TYR A 30 -3.11 -3.49 21.59
CA TYR A 30 -3.36 -2.58 20.48
C TYR A 30 -4.47 -3.13 19.57
N ILE A 31 -5.34 -2.23 19.10
CA ILE A 31 -6.40 -2.55 18.15
C ILE A 31 -5.89 -2.23 16.75
N PRO A 32 -5.76 -3.21 15.85
CA PRO A 32 -5.34 -2.95 14.47
C PRO A 32 -6.44 -2.19 13.71
N ILE A 33 -6.01 -1.18 12.95
CA ILE A 33 -6.84 -0.43 12.01
C ILE A 33 -6.35 -0.82 10.62
N THR A 34 -7.19 -1.55 9.88
CA THR A 34 -6.83 -2.17 8.58
C THR A 34 -7.47 -1.47 7.39
N GLU A 35 -8.24 -0.40 7.62
CA GLU A 35 -8.89 0.42 6.60
C GLU A 35 -8.93 1.88 7.04
N ASN A 36 -9.21 2.79 6.10
CA ASN A 36 -9.36 4.21 6.40
C ASN A 36 -10.50 4.41 7.40
N ALA A 37 -10.27 5.19 8.46
CA ALA A 37 -11.22 5.31 9.56
C ALA A 37 -11.14 6.65 10.27
N THR A 38 -12.23 7.01 10.97
CA THR A 38 -12.23 8.06 12.00
C THR A 38 -12.40 7.40 13.36
N ILE A 39 -11.47 7.67 14.27
CA ILE A 39 -11.41 7.11 15.61
C ILE A 39 -11.85 8.17 16.62
N SER A 40 -12.90 7.86 17.37
CA SER A 40 -13.51 8.75 18.37
C SER A 40 -13.53 8.14 19.78
N THR A 41 -13.02 6.92 19.95
CA THR A 41 -12.91 6.24 21.24
C THR A 41 -11.46 6.22 21.75
N PHE A 42 -11.27 6.50 23.04
CA PHE A 42 -9.95 6.35 23.66
C PHE A 42 -9.43 4.91 23.57
N GLY A 43 -8.15 4.73 23.25
CA GLY A 43 -7.55 3.40 23.16
C GLY A 43 -6.11 3.39 22.65
N ASN A 44 -5.60 2.16 22.50
CA ASN A 44 -4.31 1.88 21.87
C ASN A 44 -4.59 1.35 20.47
N TYR A 45 -4.03 1.99 19.44
CA TYR A 45 -4.32 1.69 18.04
C TYR A 45 -3.06 1.42 17.25
N TRP A 46 -3.13 0.44 16.36
CA TRP A 46 -2.07 0.09 15.44
C TRP A 46 -2.57 0.34 14.02
N VAL A 47 -2.12 1.43 13.39
CA VAL A 47 -2.55 1.82 12.05
C VAL A 47 -1.68 1.10 11.04
N CYS A 48 -2.30 0.32 10.16
CA CYS A 48 -1.61 -0.45 9.13
C CYS A 48 -1.15 0.43 7.95
N GLU A 49 -0.21 -0.11 7.18
CA GLU A 49 0.52 0.61 6.12
C GLU A 49 -0.40 1.33 5.12
N GLY A 50 -0.05 2.56 4.75
CA GLY A 50 -0.70 3.31 3.68
C GLY A 50 -2.11 3.85 3.98
N LEU A 51 -2.59 3.72 5.22
CA LEU A 51 -3.95 4.14 5.58
C LEU A 51 -4.04 5.63 5.88
N THR A 52 -5.23 6.18 5.65
CA THR A 52 -5.62 7.53 6.09
C THR A 52 -6.57 7.42 7.28
N VAL A 53 -6.13 7.91 8.44
CA VAL A 53 -6.88 7.79 9.70
C VAL A 53 -7.00 9.15 10.39
N GLU A 54 -8.20 9.46 10.86
CA GLU A 54 -8.49 10.66 11.63
C GLU A 54 -8.74 10.31 13.10
N PHE A 55 -8.08 10.98 14.03
CA PHE A 55 -8.32 10.87 15.46
C PHE A 55 -9.04 12.11 15.97
N THR A 56 -10.18 11.88 16.63
CA THR A 56 -11.03 12.90 17.27
C THR A 56 -11.06 12.77 18.81
N THR A 57 -10.16 11.94 19.35
CA THR A 57 -10.06 11.52 20.74
C THR A 57 -8.59 11.38 21.16
N THR A 58 -8.33 11.21 22.46
CA THR A 58 -7.01 10.82 22.95
C THR A 58 -6.69 9.37 22.55
N ALA A 59 -5.49 9.12 22.03
CA ALA A 59 -5.08 7.79 21.60
C ALA A 59 -3.58 7.57 21.75
N PHE A 60 -3.18 6.31 21.95
CA PHE A 60 -1.80 5.86 21.84
C PHE A 60 -1.65 5.06 20.56
N VAL A 61 -0.88 5.56 19.61
CA VAL A 61 -0.94 5.08 18.23
C VAL A 61 0.43 4.67 17.74
N GLN A 62 0.52 3.43 17.24
CA GLN A 62 1.66 2.93 16.47
C GLN A 62 1.26 2.98 15.00
N VAL A 63 2.02 3.69 14.18
CA VAL A 63 1.65 3.99 12.80
C VAL A 63 2.70 3.39 11.86
N GLU A 64 2.26 2.49 10.99
CA GLU A 64 3.09 1.85 9.97
C GLU A 64 3.47 2.83 8.83
N ASP A 65 4.30 2.36 7.89
CA ASP A 65 4.84 3.18 6.81
C ASP A 65 3.74 3.80 5.93
N GLY A 66 3.98 4.98 5.37
CA GLY A 66 3.11 5.55 4.35
C GLY A 66 1.74 6.06 4.82
N CYS A 67 1.45 6.08 6.12
CA CYS A 67 0.14 6.49 6.63
C CYS A 67 -0.05 8.01 6.61
N THR A 68 -1.30 8.44 6.41
CA THR A 68 -1.73 9.83 6.65
C THR A 68 -2.57 9.89 7.92
N ILE A 69 -2.09 10.57 8.95
CA ILE A 69 -2.77 10.74 10.23
C ILE A 69 -3.24 12.17 10.38
N THR A 70 -4.53 12.37 10.62
CA THR A 70 -5.08 13.69 10.98
C THR A 70 -5.58 13.65 12.41
N VAL A 71 -5.26 14.67 13.20
CA VAL A 71 -5.79 14.86 14.55
C VAL A 71 -6.62 16.13 14.55
N SER A 72 -7.94 15.99 14.50
CA SER A 72 -8.91 17.07 14.24
C SER A 72 -9.74 17.47 15.46
N GLY A 73 -9.66 16.68 16.54
CA GLY A 73 -10.25 16.95 17.84
C GLY A 73 -9.72 15.97 18.89
N GLY A 74 -9.89 16.27 20.17
CA GLY A 74 -9.49 15.36 21.25
C GLY A 74 -8.83 16.06 22.43
N VAL A 75 -8.95 15.44 23.61
CA VAL A 75 -8.30 15.90 24.83
C VAL A 75 -6.76 15.77 24.66
N PRO A 76 -5.97 16.77 25.10
CA PRO A 76 -4.52 16.69 25.20
C PRO A 76 -3.98 15.33 25.63
N GLY A 77 -2.83 14.92 25.11
CA GLY A 77 -2.08 13.77 25.63
C GLY A 77 -1.99 12.53 24.74
N SER A 78 -2.46 12.59 23.48
CA SER A 78 -2.19 11.50 22.53
C SER A 78 -0.69 11.35 22.25
N ASN A 79 -0.26 10.11 22.06
CA ASN A 79 1.11 9.78 21.65
C ASN A 79 1.07 9.01 20.33
N PHE A 80 1.75 9.53 19.33
CA PHE A 80 1.91 8.90 18.02
C PHE A 80 3.36 8.50 17.84
N THR A 81 3.59 7.25 17.49
CA THR A 81 4.90 6.74 17.05
C THR A 81 4.78 6.31 15.60
N VAL A 82 5.45 7.04 14.71
CA VAL A 82 5.19 7.00 13.27
C VAL A 82 6.43 6.51 12.52
N LYS A 83 6.25 5.50 11.68
CA LYS A 83 7.27 5.04 10.73
C LYS A 83 7.60 6.11 9.68
N SER A 84 8.50 5.77 8.78
CA SER A 84 8.86 6.54 7.60
C SER A 84 7.64 6.84 6.70
N ASN A 85 7.87 7.70 5.70
CA ASN A 85 6.97 8.00 4.60
C ASN A 85 5.56 8.49 5.01
N GLY A 86 5.37 8.87 6.27
CA GLY A 86 4.06 9.29 6.78
C GLY A 86 3.78 10.79 6.59
N LEU A 87 2.51 11.14 6.69
CA LEU A 87 2.06 12.52 6.85
C LEU A 87 1.23 12.63 8.13
N VAL A 88 1.60 13.51 9.06
CA VAL A 88 0.84 13.77 10.28
C VAL A 88 0.37 15.22 10.29
N ILE A 89 -0.94 15.44 10.42
CA ILE A 89 -1.57 16.76 10.47
C ILE A 89 -2.19 16.94 11.86
N LEU A 90 -1.69 17.90 12.62
CA LEU A 90 -2.13 18.20 13.98
C LEU A 90 -2.95 19.49 13.98
N ASN A 91 -4.27 19.35 14.15
CA ASN A 91 -5.21 20.46 14.28
C ASN A 91 -5.71 20.63 15.73
N SER A 92 -5.22 19.83 16.68
CA SER A 92 -5.42 19.96 18.13
C SER A 92 -4.09 20.00 18.89
N PRO A 93 -4.02 20.63 20.09
CA PRO A 93 -2.76 20.85 20.80
C PRO A 93 -2.41 19.74 21.81
N ASN A 94 -1.16 19.77 22.30
CA ASN A 94 -0.60 18.95 23.37
C ASN A 94 -0.51 17.45 23.06
N HIS A 95 -0.09 17.12 21.85
CA HIS A 95 0.22 15.75 21.42
C HIS A 95 1.73 15.54 21.28
N ILE A 96 2.16 14.31 21.50
CA ILE A 96 3.53 13.87 21.28
C ILE A 96 3.55 13.08 19.98
N VAL A 97 4.46 13.43 19.07
CA VAL A 97 4.64 12.71 17.80
C VAL A 97 6.11 12.35 17.67
N SER A 98 6.45 11.07 17.85
CA SER A 98 7.79 10.55 17.54
C SER A 98 7.76 10.00 16.12
N PHE A 99 8.65 10.47 15.24
CA PHE A 99 8.59 10.12 13.82
C PHE A 99 9.96 10.01 13.17
N ASP A 100 10.08 9.19 12.13
CA ASP A 100 11.29 9.16 11.29
C ASP A 100 11.47 10.49 10.54
N SER A 101 12.51 11.22 10.92
CA SER A 101 12.80 12.55 10.38
C SER A 101 13.27 12.57 8.93
N THR A 102 13.58 11.41 8.34
CA THR A 102 14.12 11.31 6.98
C THR A 102 13.03 11.51 5.94
N ASN A 103 11.86 10.90 6.15
CA ASN A 103 10.82 10.80 5.13
C ASN A 103 9.39 11.06 5.65
N THR A 104 9.21 11.40 6.92
CA THR A 104 7.88 11.71 7.49
C THR A 104 7.70 13.22 7.64
N THR A 105 6.54 13.70 7.20
CA THR A 105 6.17 15.12 7.32
C THR A 105 5.19 15.30 8.47
N VAL A 106 5.45 16.27 9.34
CA VAL A 106 4.53 16.68 10.41
C VAL A 106 4.13 18.13 10.20
N ILE A 107 2.83 18.38 10.10
CA ILE A 107 2.21 19.71 10.00
C ILE A 107 1.51 19.99 11.33
N ASP A 108 2.05 20.92 12.12
CA ASP A 108 1.41 21.40 13.34
C ASP A 108 0.72 22.74 13.08
N ASN A 109 -0.60 22.71 12.89
CA ASN A 109 -1.42 23.91 12.68
C ASN A 109 -1.74 24.63 14.00
N THR A 110 -1.38 24.07 15.16
CA THR A 110 -1.66 24.65 16.48
C THR A 110 -0.45 25.33 17.11
N GLY A 111 0.76 24.91 16.75
CA GLY A 111 2.02 25.39 17.32
C GLY A 111 2.25 25.00 18.78
N ASN A 112 1.44 24.09 19.34
CA ASN A 112 1.54 23.63 20.72
C ASN A 112 1.53 22.10 20.82
N ASN A 113 2.19 21.43 19.86
CA ASN A 113 2.49 20.02 19.92
C ASN A 113 3.99 19.78 20.10
N TYR A 114 4.35 18.55 20.41
CA TYR A 114 5.72 18.12 20.65
C TYR A 114 6.15 17.10 19.58
N PRO A 115 6.51 17.56 18.36
CA PRO A 115 7.12 16.71 17.34
C PRO A 115 8.57 16.39 17.71
N TYR A 116 8.86 15.11 17.88
CA TYR A 116 10.19 14.56 18.15
C TYR A 116 10.72 13.82 16.92
N PRO A 117 11.55 14.47 16.09
CA PRO A 117 12.21 13.82 14.98
C PRO A 117 13.22 12.79 15.49
N CYS A 118 13.13 11.56 14.98
CA CYS A 118 14.00 10.44 15.27
C CYS A 118 14.89 10.17 14.05
N GLY A 119 16.19 9.98 14.27
CA GLY A 119 17.13 9.64 13.19
C GLY A 119 17.15 8.13 12.89
N GLU A 120 16.65 7.33 13.83
CA GLU A 120 16.39 5.91 13.65
C GLU A 120 15.15 5.52 14.46
N MET A 121 14.33 4.64 13.88
CA MET A 121 13.16 4.06 14.53
C MET A 121 13.37 2.54 14.73
N ALA A 122 13.55 2.12 15.97
CA ALA A 122 13.67 0.70 16.33
C ALA A 122 12.28 0.09 16.58
N TRP A 123 11.83 -0.83 15.72
CA TRP A 123 10.50 -1.44 15.80
C TRP A 123 10.52 -2.85 16.37
N SER A 124 9.59 -3.15 17.28
CA SER A 124 9.37 -4.50 17.82
C SER A 124 7.93 -4.97 17.66
N TYR A 125 7.76 -6.15 17.07
CA TYR A 125 6.46 -6.81 16.90
C TYR A 125 6.29 -8.02 17.82
N ALA A 126 7.20 -8.22 18.78
CA ALA A 126 7.22 -9.40 19.62
C ALA A 126 5.91 -9.62 20.40
N ASN A 127 5.17 -8.54 20.68
CA ASN A 127 3.91 -8.56 21.41
C ASN A 127 2.71 -8.13 20.54
N ALA A 128 2.87 -8.05 19.22
CA ALA A 128 1.78 -7.61 18.34
C ALA A 128 0.56 -8.55 18.47
N PRO A 129 -0.67 -8.01 18.42
CA PRO A 129 -1.87 -8.85 18.46
C PRO A 129 -1.93 -9.78 17.23
N ALA A 130 -2.42 -11.00 17.44
CA ALA A 130 -2.61 -11.96 16.35
C ALA A 130 -3.59 -11.41 15.30
N GLY A 131 -3.25 -11.50 14.02
CA GLY A 131 -4.07 -10.99 12.93
C GLY A 131 -4.11 -9.46 12.83
N GLY A 132 -3.14 -8.73 13.39
CA GLY A 132 -3.04 -7.28 13.25
C GLY A 132 -2.59 -6.83 11.87
N CYS A 133 -1.70 -5.83 11.75
CA CYS A 133 -1.20 -5.34 10.45
C CYS A 133 -0.26 -6.32 9.74
N ALA A 134 -0.53 -7.62 9.82
CA ALA A 134 0.02 -8.61 8.91
C ALA A 134 -0.19 -8.07 7.49
N ALA A 135 0.91 -7.70 6.84
CA ALA A 135 0.91 -7.26 5.46
C ALA A 135 0.07 -8.26 4.65
N PRO A 136 -0.92 -7.81 3.86
CA PRO A 136 -1.63 -8.72 2.98
C PRO A 136 -0.60 -9.31 2.02
N THR A 137 -0.21 -10.58 2.20
CA THR A 137 0.67 -11.30 1.27
C THR A 137 -0.07 -11.74 0.01
N SER A 138 -1.25 -11.17 -0.27
CA SER A 138 -2.02 -11.46 -1.47
C SER A 138 -3.06 -10.35 -1.68
N VAL A 139 -2.96 -9.68 -2.82
CA VAL A 139 -4.10 -8.97 -3.40
C VAL A 139 -4.98 -10.04 -4.02
N THR A 140 -6.16 -10.25 -3.46
CA THR A 140 -7.18 -11.04 -4.15
C THR A 140 -7.63 -10.21 -5.35
N GLU A 141 -7.17 -10.55 -6.56
CA GLU A 141 -7.78 -10.02 -7.78
C GLU A 141 -9.25 -10.40 -7.74
N GLU A 142 -10.13 -9.40 -7.58
CA GLU A 142 -11.55 -9.59 -7.78
C GLU A 142 -11.75 -9.82 -9.28
N ALA A 143 -11.60 -11.09 -9.68
CA ALA A 143 -11.95 -11.52 -11.02
C ALA A 143 -13.45 -11.30 -11.17
N VAL A 144 -13.83 -10.19 -11.79
CA VAL A 144 -15.14 -10.03 -12.41
C VAL A 144 -15.31 -11.27 -13.28
N GLN A 145 -16.12 -12.23 -12.81
CA GLN A 145 -16.34 -13.51 -13.46
C GLN A 145 -17.12 -13.30 -14.75
N LEU A 146 -16.46 -12.79 -15.78
CA LEU A 146 -16.91 -12.89 -17.16
C LEU A 146 -16.90 -14.38 -17.50
N GLN A 147 -18.05 -15.05 -17.42
CA GLN A 147 -18.16 -16.47 -17.75
C GLN A 147 -17.91 -16.68 -19.26
N LEU A 148 -16.64 -16.69 -19.64
CA LEU A 148 -16.14 -16.88 -21.01
C LEU A 148 -15.51 -18.27 -21.10
N ASN A 149 -16.12 -19.13 -21.90
CA ASN A 149 -15.60 -20.45 -22.23
C ASN A 149 -15.10 -20.44 -23.67
N ILE A 150 -13.82 -20.74 -23.86
CA ILE A 150 -13.19 -20.88 -25.17
C ILE A 150 -12.87 -22.36 -25.41
N PHE A 151 -13.32 -22.90 -26.55
CA PHE A 151 -13.20 -24.33 -26.86
C PHE A 151 -13.20 -24.58 -28.38
N PRO A 152 -12.55 -25.65 -28.87
CA PRO A 152 -11.60 -26.47 -28.12
C PRO A 152 -10.31 -25.68 -27.83
N ASN A 153 -9.59 -26.09 -26.80
CA ASN A 153 -8.24 -25.60 -26.53
C ASN A 153 -7.40 -26.82 -26.13
N PRO A 154 -6.52 -27.33 -27.01
CA PRO A 154 -6.08 -26.74 -28.28
C PRO A 154 -7.12 -26.75 -29.42
N ALA A 155 -7.07 -25.78 -30.34
CA ALA A 155 -7.92 -25.67 -31.53
C ALA A 155 -7.16 -25.98 -32.82
N ASN A 156 -7.82 -26.54 -33.84
CA ASN A 156 -7.21 -26.75 -35.16
C ASN A 156 -7.64 -25.65 -36.14
N ASP A 157 -8.86 -25.75 -36.66
CA ASP A 157 -9.36 -24.81 -37.67
C ASP A 157 -10.36 -23.79 -37.13
N GLN A 158 -11.04 -24.12 -36.04
CA GLN A 158 -12.11 -23.31 -35.48
C GLN A 158 -11.99 -23.18 -33.98
N LEU A 159 -12.25 -21.96 -33.50
CA LEU A 159 -12.30 -21.62 -32.09
C LEU A 159 -13.72 -21.17 -31.75
N GLY A 160 -14.37 -21.91 -30.86
CA GLY A 160 -15.66 -21.58 -30.29
C GLY A 160 -15.52 -20.71 -29.04
N LEU A 161 -16.39 -19.72 -28.92
CA LEU A 161 -16.48 -18.83 -27.77
C LEU A 161 -17.92 -18.79 -27.27
N ARG A 162 -18.11 -19.12 -25.99
CA ARG A 162 -19.38 -19.02 -25.29
C ARG A 162 -19.24 -18.05 -24.13
N SER A 163 -20.11 -17.05 -24.09
CA SER A 163 -20.15 -16.03 -23.05
C SER A 163 -21.60 -15.74 -22.68
N VAL A 164 -21.85 -15.38 -21.42
CA VAL A 164 -23.15 -14.85 -20.97
C VAL A 164 -23.43 -13.51 -21.64
N ASP A 165 -22.40 -12.66 -21.73
CA ASP A 165 -22.48 -11.38 -22.40
C ASP A 165 -22.25 -11.51 -23.91
N ARG A 166 -22.93 -10.67 -24.69
CA ARG A 166 -22.73 -10.57 -26.14
C ARG A 166 -21.30 -10.13 -26.47
N ILE A 167 -20.58 -10.98 -27.19
CA ILE A 167 -19.23 -10.67 -27.69
C ILE A 167 -19.35 -9.72 -28.89
N ILE A 168 -18.59 -8.62 -28.85
CA ILE A 168 -18.53 -7.58 -29.88
C ILE A 168 -17.35 -7.85 -30.84
N LEU A 169 -16.20 -8.23 -30.29
CA LEU A 169 -14.97 -8.39 -31.05
C LEU A 169 -14.10 -9.48 -30.42
N VAL A 170 -13.40 -10.24 -31.26
CA VAL A 170 -12.33 -11.12 -30.83
C VAL A 170 -11.07 -10.83 -31.62
N ARG A 171 -9.94 -10.83 -30.91
CA ARG A 171 -8.60 -10.67 -31.47
C ARG A 171 -7.72 -11.83 -31.00
N ILE A 172 -6.91 -12.37 -31.88
CA ILE A 172 -5.86 -13.33 -31.54
C ILE A 172 -4.54 -12.58 -31.64
N ILE A 173 -3.77 -12.63 -30.56
CA ILE A 173 -2.49 -11.92 -30.45
C ILE A 173 -1.41 -12.95 -30.16
N ASP A 174 -0.29 -12.87 -30.88
CA ASP A 174 0.86 -13.71 -30.61
C ASP A 174 1.63 -13.27 -29.33
N LEU A 175 2.58 -14.09 -28.88
CA LEU A 175 3.35 -13.78 -27.67
C LEU A 175 4.27 -12.55 -27.81
N SER A 176 4.44 -11.99 -29.01
CA SER A 176 5.15 -10.73 -29.21
C SER A 176 4.22 -9.52 -29.16
N GLY A 177 2.92 -9.72 -28.94
CA GLY A 177 1.91 -8.66 -28.88
C GLY A 177 1.35 -8.26 -30.24
N ARG A 178 1.70 -8.98 -31.32
CA ARG A 178 1.18 -8.71 -32.66
C ARG A 178 -0.17 -9.38 -32.86
N GLU A 179 -1.16 -8.60 -33.31
CA GLU A 179 -2.48 -9.09 -33.71
C GLU A 179 -2.34 -9.93 -34.99
N VAL A 180 -2.67 -11.22 -34.90
CA VAL A 180 -2.61 -12.17 -36.03
C VAL A 180 -3.98 -12.44 -36.64
N LEU A 181 -5.04 -12.19 -35.88
CA LEU A 181 -6.41 -12.30 -36.36
C LEU A 181 -7.31 -11.32 -35.61
N ARG A 182 -8.25 -10.71 -36.33
CA ARG A 182 -9.31 -9.88 -35.77
C ARG A 182 -10.59 -10.15 -36.51
N SER A 183 -11.61 -10.59 -35.78
CA SER A 183 -12.88 -10.98 -36.39
C SER A 183 -14.05 -10.67 -35.44
N PRO A 184 -15.20 -10.20 -35.96
CA PRO A 184 -16.44 -10.26 -35.20
C PRO A 184 -16.84 -11.72 -34.98
N LEU A 185 -17.53 -11.99 -33.86
CA LEU A 185 -18.00 -13.34 -33.58
C LEU A 185 -19.28 -13.63 -34.39
N VAL A 186 -19.23 -14.62 -35.29
CA VAL A 186 -20.39 -15.06 -36.09
C VAL A 186 -20.74 -16.48 -35.66
N GLY A 187 -21.97 -16.68 -35.15
CA GLY A 187 -22.44 -18.01 -34.73
C GLY A 187 -21.67 -18.63 -33.56
N GLY A 188 -20.91 -17.82 -32.79
CA GLY A 188 -20.10 -18.32 -31.67
C GLY A 188 -18.78 -18.97 -32.09
N LEU A 189 -18.41 -18.90 -33.35
CA LEU A 189 -17.20 -19.51 -33.91
C LEU A 189 -16.31 -18.46 -34.58
N ILE A 190 -15.01 -18.75 -34.58
CA ILE A 190 -13.98 -18.00 -35.30
C ILE A 190 -13.16 -18.99 -36.09
N ASP A 191 -12.94 -18.68 -37.35
CA ASP A 191 -12.01 -19.40 -38.21
C ASP A 191 -10.57 -19.00 -37.84
N VAL A 192 -9.78 -19.98 -37.41
CA VAL A 192 -8.37 -19.84 -37.07
C VAL A 192 -7.46 -20.63 -38.01
N SER A 193 -7.99 -21.18 -39.11
CA SER A 193 -7.22 -21.99 -40.08
C SER A 193 -6.06 -21.22 -40.74
N THR A 194 -6.15 -19.89 -40.78
CA THR A 194 -5.10 -19.01 -41.31
C THR A 194 -4.05 -18.61 -40.27
N VAL A 195 -4.30 -18.89 -38.99
CA VAL A 195 -3.39 -18.58 -37.88
C VAL A 195 -2.33 -19.69 -37.80
N PRO A 196 -1.02 -19.35 -37.75
CA PRO A 196 0.01 -20.37 -37.59
C PRO A 196 -0.15 -21.19 -36.30
N PRO A 197 0.37 -22.43 -36.24
CA PRO A 197 0.38 -23.19 -34.99
C PRO A 197 1.23 -22.51 -33.92
N GLY A 198 0.74 -22.48 -32.68
CA GLY A 198 1.42 -21.78 -31.59
C GLY A 198 0.53 -21.48 -30.39
N ALA A 199 1.11 -20.80 -29.40
CA ALA A 199 0.39 -20.25 -28.26
C ALA A 199 0.05 -18.78 -28.50
N TYR A 200 -1.18 -18.41 -28.17
CA TYR A 200 -1.74 -17.09 -28.43
C TYR A 200 -2.58 -16.60 -27.24
N LEU A 201 -2.84 -15.29 -27.23
CA LEU A 201 -3.83 -14.67 -26.37
C LEU A 201 -5.07 -14.33 -27.20
N ALA A 202 -6.20 -14.93 -26.85
CA ALA A 202 -7.51 -14.56 -27.37
C ALA A 202 -8.07 -13.42 -26.53
N MET A 203 -8.07 -12.19 -27.08
CA MET A 203 -8.71 -11.04 -26.47
C MET A 203 -10.16 -10.93 -26.93
N VAL A 204 -11.10 -11.05 -26.00
CA VAL A 204 -12.54 -11.03 -26.23
C VAL A 204 -13.11 -9.77 -25.61
N ARG A 205 -13.77 -8.95 -26.41
CA ARG A 205 -14.41 -7.70 -25.99
C ARG A 205 -15.93 -7.83 -26.02
N ASN A 206 -16.57 -7.39 -24.95
CA ASN A 206 -18.02 -7.20 -24.85
C ASN A 206 -18.33 -5.75 -24.44
N ALA A 207 -19.59 -5.46 -24.08
CA ALA A 207 -19.99 -4.13 -23.62
C ALA A 207 -19.41 -3.76 -22.24
N ASN A 208 -19.07 -4.76 -21.43
CA ASN A 208 -18.62 -4.61 -20.04
C ASN A 208 -17.09 -4.52 -19.92
N GLY A 209 -16.34 -4.86 -20.98
CA GLY A 209 -14.89 -4.80 -20.98
C GLY A 209 -14.23 -5.77 -21.94
N GLU A 210 -12.98 -6.10 -21.66
CA GLU A 210 -12.14 -6.98 -22.46
C GLU A 210 -11.44 -8.00 -21.57
N ARG A 211 -11.40 -9.26 -22.01
CA ARG A 211 -10.74 -10.37 -21.30
C ARG A 211 -9.76 -11.05 -22.24
N ALA A 212 -8.60 -11.43 -21.71
CA ALA A 212 -7.61 -12.22 -22.42
C ALA A 212 -7.62 -13.66 -21.90
N GLU A 213 -7.60 -14.64 -22.79
CA GLU A 213 -7.47 -16.06 -22.46
C GLU A 213 -6.36 -16.69 -23.30
N ARG A 214 -5.59 -17.59 -22.68
CA ARG A 214 -4.53 -18.29 -23.41
C ARG A 214 -5.14 -19.43 -24.23
N VAL A 215 -4.88 -19.42 -25.54
CA VAL A 215 -5.32 -20.46 -26.47
C VAL A 215 -4.12 -21.07 -27.19
N VAL A 216 -4.21 -22.36 -27.47
CA VAL A 216 -3.21 -23.09 -28.25
C VAL A 216 -3.85 -23.51 -29.56
N ILE A 217 -3.17 -23.23 -30.67
CA ILE A 217 -3.61 -23.61 -32.01
C ILE A 217 -2.68 -24.69 -32.56
N TYR A 218 -3.26 -25.81 -32.97
CA TYR A 218 -2.67 -26.96 -33.63
C TYR A 218 -3.06 -26.99 -35.11
N ARG A 219 -2.46 -27.92 -35.85
CA ARG A 219 -2.77 -28.24 -37.24
C ARG A 219 -3.15 -29.71 -37.35
#